data_AF-A0A0H2RWJ8-F1
#
_entry.id   AF-A0A0H2RWJ8-F1
#
_cell.length_a   1.000
_cell.length_b   1.000
_cell.length_c   1.000
_cell.angle_alpha   90.00
_cell.angle_beta   90.00
_cell.angle_gamma   90.00
#
_symmetry.space_group_name_H-M   'P 1'
#
loop_
_entity.id
_entity.type
_entity.pdbx_description
1 polymer ?
#
loop_
_entity_poly.entity_id
_entity_poly.type
_entity_poly.pdbx_seq_one_letter_code
_entity_poly.pdbx_strand_id
1 'polypeptide(L)'
;MPTTEPCQCQLQAHREPEYAPERHVAPERPPNMKGKLAYGYKIDPVKADKTIRRATGKKVQLQAHEKVAIFWGLCRRVIPLTYGAEDMQLRPRRDIDDYDGESLYGHFAEIRPDIHGRWPSKERIERLKKFLKTDAEPVWCEIW
;
A
#
# COMPACT_ATOMS: atom_id res chain seq x y z
N MET A 1 12.10 19.34 -23.45
CA MET A 1 10.79 19.43 -22.75
C MET A 1 11.06 20.12 -21.42
N PRO A 2 10.40 21.22 -21.05
CA PRO A 2 10.66 21.87 -19.78
C PRO A 2 10.04 21.04 -18.66
N THR A 3 10.87 20.58 -17.73
CA THR A 3 10.46 19.96 -16.47
C THR A 3 9.83 21.05 -15.62
N THR A 4 8.53 20.97 -15.36
CA THR A 4 7.82 21.94 -14.52
C THR A 4 8.15 21.64 -13.06
N GLU A 5 9.29 22.14 -12.59
CA GLU A 5 9.56 22.17 -11.16
C GLU A 5 8.55 23.13 -10.49
N PRO A 6 7.87 22.69 -9.41
CA PRO A 6 6.83 23.50 -8.79
C PRO A 6 7.41 24.79 -8.19
N CYS A 7 6.72 25.91 -8.40
CA CYS A 7 7.13 27.20 -7.83
C CYS A 7 7.09 27.17 -6.31
N GLN A 8 7.82 28.07 -5.64
CA GLN A 8 7.76 28.23 -4.19
C GLN A 8 6.33 28.45 -3.66
N CYS A 9 5.49 29.15 -4.42
CA CYS A 9 4.07 29.31 -4.14
C CYS A 9 3.32 27.97 -4.02
N GLN A 10 3.55 27.05 -4.95
CA GLN A 10 2.95 25.71 -4.95
C GLN A 10 3.52 24.86 -3.82
N LEU A 11 4.83 24.94 -3.58
CA LEU A 11 5.46 24.24 -2.47
C LEU A 11 4.95 24.73 -1.10
N GLN A 12 4.62 26.02 -0.97
CA GLN A 12 4.09 26.61 0.23
C GLN A 12 2.61 26.28 0.43
N ALA A 13 1.80 26.33 -0.63
CA ALA A 13 0.42 25.85 -0.59
C ALA A 13 0.32 24.36 -0.20
N HIS A 14 1.27 23.51 -0.61
CA HIS A 14 1.34 22.12 -0.16
C HIS A 14 1.72 21.95 1.33
N ARG A 15 2.26 22.99 1.98
CA ARG A 15 2.65 23.00 3.39
C ARG A 15 1.58 23.62 4.29
N GLU A 16 0.71 24.48 3.74
CA GLU A 16 -0.36 25.12 4.49
C GLU A 16 -1.42 24.09 4.91
N PRO A 17 -1.77 24.01 6.21
CA PRO A 17 -2.75 23.05 6.72
C PRO A 17 -4.12 23.13 6.05
N GLU A 18 -4.52 24.33 5.62
CA GLU A 18 -5.82 24.61 4.99
C GLU A 18 -5.95 24.01 3.58
N TYR A 19 -4.82 23.81 2.89
CA TYR A 19 -4.75 23.21 1.55
C TYR A 19 -4.11 21.82 1.57
N ALA A 20 -3.70 21.34 2.75
CA ALA A 20 -3.17 20.00 2.91
C ALA A 20 -4.32 18.98 2.77
N PRO A 21 -4.19 17.98 1.88
CA PRO A 21 -5.23 16.98 1.71
C PRO A 21 -5.46 16.24 3.02
N GLU A 22 -6.73 15.96 3.32
CA GLU A 22 -7.12 15.20 4.51
C GLU A 22 -6.32 13.89 4.60
N ARG A 23 -5.84 13.60 5.81
CA ARG A 23 -4.96 12.46 6.07
C ARG A 23 -5.74 11.28 6.64
N HIS A 24 -5.34 10.07 6.26
CA HIS A 24 -5.88 8.83 6.79
C HIS A 24 -5.12 8.44 8.04
N VAL A 25 -5.74 8.59 9.20
CA VAL A 25 -5.10 8.23 10.48
C VAL A 25 -5.59 6.85 10.91
N ALA A 26 -4.66 5.98 11.32
CA ALA A 26 -5.05 4.70 11.90
C ALA A 26 -5.76 4.91 13.24
N PRO A 27 -6.79 4.10 13.56
CA PRO A 27 -7.34 4.07 14.91
C PRO A 27 -6.29 3.54 15.89
N GLU A 28 -6.55 3.72 17.19
CA GLU A 28 -5.69 3.14 18.22
C GLU A 28 -5.49 1.63 18.04
N ARG A 29 -4.31 1.16 18.41
CA ARG A 29 -3.99 -0.26 18.33
C ARG A 29 -4.85 -1.05 19.33
N PRO A 30 -5.41 -2.21 18.93
CA PRO A 30 -6.17 -3.04 19.84
C PRO A 30 -5.28 -3.49 21.01
N PRO A 31 -5.72 -3.30 22.27
CA PRO A 31 -4.90 -3.58 23.45
C PRO A 31 -4.65 -5.09 23.67
N ASN A 32 -5.45 -5.93 23.04
CA ASN A 32 -5.38 -7.39 23.12
C ASN A 32 -4.47 -8.03 22.07
N MET A 33 -4.01 -7.28 21.06
CA MET A 33 -3.08 -7.79 20.06
C MET A 33 -1.63 -7.69 20.56
N LYS A 34 -0.90 -8.79 20.46
CA LYS A 34 0.52 -8.89 20.82
C LYS A 34 1.37 -9.00 19.56
N GLY A 35 2.68 -8.74 19.69
CA GLY A 35 3.62 -8.86 18.57
C GLY A 35 3.71 -7.61 17.69
N LYS A 36 4.20 -7.79 16.47
CA LYS A 36 4.41 -6.70 15.51
C LYS A 36 3.15 -6.50 14.68
N LEU A 37 2.51 -5.35 14.85
CA LEU A 37 1.25 -5.01 14.19
C LEU A 37 1.45 -3.99 13.09
N ALA A 38 0.77 -4.22 11.97
CA ALA A 38 0.60 -3.26 10.88
C ALA A 38 -0.87 -2.92 10.70
N TYR A 39 -1.14 -1.70 10.26
CA TYR A 39 -2.46 -1.25 9.86
C TYR A 39 -2.52 -1.18 8.34
N GLY A 40 -3.61 -1.63 7.72
CA GLY A 40 -3.65 -1.70 6.26
C GLY A 40 -4.63 -2.72 5.70
N TYR A 41 -4.39 -3.17 4.47
CA TYR A 41 -5.32 -4.02 3.74
C TYR A 41 -4.79 -5.43 3.56
N LYS A 42 -5.65 -6.42 3.83
CA LYS A 42 -5.43 -7.80 3.42
C LYS A 42 -5.53 -7.88 1.90
N ILE A 43 -4.58 -8.57 1.27
CA ILE A 43 -4.59 -8.76 -0.18
C ILE A 43 -5.38 -10.01 -0.50
N ASP A 44 -6.37 -9.85 -1.38
CA ASP A 44 -7.08 -10.97 -1.99
C ASP A 44 -6.18 -11.57 -3.09
N PRO A 45 -5.70 -12.82 -2.93
CA PRO A 45 -4.77 -13.42 -3.88
C PRO A 45 -5.42 -13.62 -5.26
N VAL A 46 -6.72 -13.88 -5.33
CA VAL A 46 -7.44 -14.09 -6.60
C VAL A 46 -7.51 -12.79 -7.39
N LYS A 47 -7.83 -11.68 -6.72
CA LYS A 47 -7.85 -10.35 -7.35
C LYS A 47 -6.44 -9.91 -7.76
N ALA A 48 -5.45 -10.19 -6.92
CA ALA A 48 -4.07 -9.83 -7.18
C ALA A 48 -3.46 -10.61 -8.36
N ASP A 49 -3.70 -11.92 -8.44
CA ASP A 49 -3.31 -12.77 -9.57
C ASP A 49 -3.94 -12.28 -10.88
N LYS A 50 -5.22 -11.88 -10.86
CA LYS A 50 -5.87 -11.28 -12.03
C LYS A 50 -5.18 -9.99 -12.47
N THR A 51 -4.74 -9.15 -11.53
CA THR A 51 -4.01 -7.91 -11.83
C THR A 51 -2.64 -8.22 -12.44
N ILE A 52 -1.89 -9.18 -11.89
CA ILE A 52 -0.59 -9.61 -12.45
C ILE A 52 -0.77 -10.16 -13.87
N ARG A 53 -1.68 -11.13 -14.07
CA ARG A 53 -1.92 -11.76 -15.39
C ARG A 53 -2.35 -10.76 -16.45
N ARG A 54 -3.05 -9.68 -16.06
CA ARG A 54 -3.40 -8.58 -16.99
C ARG A 54 -2.17 -7.77 -17.41
N ALA A 55 -1.19 -7.60 -16.52
CA ALA A 55 0.02 -6.83 -16.78
C ALA A 55 1.08 -7.63 -17.55
N THR A 56 1.25 -8.93 -17.25
CA THR A 56 2.28 -9.78 -17.88
C THR A 56 1.80 -10.61 -19.05
N GLY A 57 0.47 -10.78 -19.20
CA GLY A 57 -0.12 -11.67 -20.19
C GLY A 57 -0.44 -13.06 -19.63
N LYS A 58 -1.55 -13.64 -20.08
CA LYS A 58 -2.14 -14.87 -19.50
C LYS A 58 -1.26 -16.13 -19.53
N LYS A 59 -0.21 -16.16 -20.35
CA LYS A 59 0.63 -17.35 -20.59
C LYS A 59 1.94 -17.34 -19.81
N VAL A 60 2.26 -16.26 -19.08
CA VAL A 60 3.52 -16.17 -18.34
C VAL A 60 3.38 -16.94 -17.03
N GLN A 61 4.15 -18.02 -16.89
CA GLN A 61 4.36 -18.66 -15.60
C GLN A 61 5.39 -17.83 -14.82
N LEU A 62 4.97 -17.33 -13.66
CA LEU A 62 5.80 -16.53 -12.76
C LEU A 62 5.99 -17.30 -11.47
N GLN A 63 7.22 -17.28 -10.97
CA GLN A 63 7.52 -17.70 -9.61
C GLN A 63 6.91 -16.74 -8.59
N ALA A 64 6.77 -17.20 -7.37
CA ALA A 64 6.17 -16.48 -6.26
C ALA A 64 6.74 -15.08 -6.04
N HIS A 65 8.06 -14.98 -5.89
CA HIS A 65 8.74 -13.72 -5.63
C HIS A 65 8.57 -12.75 -6.81
N GLU A 66 8.47 -13.26 -8.05
CA GLU A 66 8.19 -12.45 -9.23
C GLU A 66 6.77 -11.89 -9.19
N LYS A 67 5.77 -12.70 -8.79
CA LYS A 67 4.40 -12.22 -8.58
C LYS A 67 4.35 -11.11 -7.54
N VAL A 68 5.02 -11.30 -6.40
CA VAL A 68 5.13 -10.30 -5.33
C VAL A 68 5.77 -9.02 -5.85
N ALA A 69 6.92 -9.11 -6.53
CA ALA A 69 7.65 -7.97 -7.07
C ALA A 69 6.82 -7.22 -8.13
N ILE A 70 6.18 -7.94 -9.06
CA ILE A 70 5.34 -7.36 -10.10
C ILE A 70 4.13 -6.66 -9.50
N PHE A 71 3.42 -7.33 -8.58
CA PHE A 71 2.26 -6.75 -7.92
C PHE A 71 2.62 -5.48 -7.16
N TRP A 72 3.71 -5.51 -6.39
CA TRP A 72 4.17 -4.33 -5.67
C TRP A 72 4.64 -3.22 -6.60
N GLY A 73 5.32 -3.57 -7.69
CA GLY A 73 5.69 -2.62 -8.75
C GLY A 73 4.47 -1.95 -9.40
N LEU A 74 3.39 -2.71 -9.66
CA LEU A 74 2.13 -2.16 -10.17
C LEU A 74 1.44 -1.26 -9.14
N CYS A 75 1.44 -1.65 -7.87
CA CYS A 75 0.89 -0.84 -6.78
C CYS A 75 1.59 0.52 -6.71
N ARG A 76 2.93 0.53 -6.72
CA ARG A 76 3.75 1.75 -6.69
C ARG A 76 3.58 2.65 -7.92
N ARG A 77 3.18 2.10 -9.06
CA ARG A 77 2.86 2.90 -10.26
C ARG A 77 1.52 3.63 -10.13
N VAL A 78 0.51 2.97 -9.56
CA VAL A 78 -0.84 3.55 -9.37
C VAL A 78 -0.87 4.51 -8.18
N ILE A 79 -0.04 4.24 -7.18
CA ILE A 79 0.11 5.05 -5.98
C ILE A 79 1.57 5.52 -5.97
N PRO A 80 1.91 6.53 -6.80
CA PRO A 80 3.28 7.00 -6.89
C PRO A 80 3.76 7.39 -5.50
N LEU A 81 4.80 6.70 -5.02
CA LEU A 81 5.46 7.10 -3.79
C LEU A 81 5.98 8.53 -4.01
N THR A 82 5.52 9.48 -3.22
CA THR A 82 6.10 10.82 -3.20
C THR A 82 7.58 10.66 -2.84
N TYR A 83 8.46 11.53 -3.35
CA TYR A 83 9.89 11.45 -3.03
C TYR A 83 10.08 11.48 -1.50
N GLY A 84 10.71 10.44 -0.94
CA GLY A 84 10.87 10.28 0.51
C GLY A 84 9.66 9.70 1.28
N ALA A 85 8.55 9.37 0.60
CA ALA A 85 7.39 8.74 1.21
C ALA A 85 7.43 7.22 1.03
N GLU A 86 7.89 6.51 2.06
CA GLU A 86 7.70 5.06 2.19
C GLU A 86 6.45 4.76 3.03
N ASP A 87 5.36 5.47 2.76
CA ASP A 87 4.12 5.46 3.54
C ASP A 87 3.28 4.18 3.32
N MET A 88 3.73 3.29 2.44
CA MET A 88 3.14 1.98 2.18
C MET A 88 4.19 0.90 2.00
N GLN A 89 3.93 -0.29 2.54
CA GLN A 89 4.79 -1.47 2.37
C GLN A 89 3.98 -2.73 2.15
N LEU A 90 4.60 -3.71 1.50
CA LEU A 90 4.04 -5.06 1.41
C LEU A 90 4.68 -5.91 2.51
N ARG A 91 3.85 -6.55 3.34
CA ARG A 91 4.28 -7.33 4.50
C ARG A 91 3.67 -8.73 4.49
N PRO A 92 4.42 -9.77 4.87
CA PRO A 92 3.84 -11.07 5.14
C PRO A 92 3.07 -11.02 6.47
N ARG A 93 1.89 -11.65 6.47
CA ARG A 93 1.01 -11.80 7.62
C ARG A 93 1.51 -12.90 8.53
N ARG A 94 1.33 -12.71 9.83
CA ARG A 94 1.63 -13.70 10.86
C ARG A 94 0.41 -14.46 11.35
N ASP A 95 -0.80 -13.94 11.07
CA ASP A 95 -2.08 -14.55 11.44
C ASP A 95 -2.55 -15.66 10.46
N ILE A 96 -1.65 -16.19 9.63
CA ILE A 96 -1.93 -17.30 8.70
C ILE A 96 -0.89 -18.39 8.91
N ASP A 97 -1.35 -19.57 9.30
CA ASP A 97 -0.50 -20.74 9.53
C ASP A 97 -0.04 -21.38 8.20
N ASP A 98 -0.90 -21.39 7.18
CA ASP A 98 -0.62 -21.95 5.85
C ASP A 98 -0.10 -20.89 4.87
N TYR A 99 0.93 -20.15 5.28
CA TYR A 99 1.64 -19.27 4.35
C TYR A 99 2.43 -20.13 3.36
N ASP A 100 1.88 -20.30 2.16
CA ASP A 100 2.51 -21.10 1.11
C ASP A 100 3.85 -20.52 0.62
N GLY A 101 4.19 -19.27 1.00
CA GLY A 101 5.38 -18.56 0.53
C GLY A 101 5.41 -18.28 -0.97
N GLU A 102 4.40 -18.79 -1.68
CA GLU A 102 4.41 -18.97 -3.12
C GLU A 102 3.38 -18.07 -3.85
N SER A 103 2.39 -17.58 -3.12
CA SER A 103 1.34 -16.72 -3.64
C SER A 103 1.26 -15.38 -2.91
N LEU A 104 0.49 -14.45 -3.47
CA LEU A 104 0.11 -13.23 -2.76
C LEU A 104 -0.83 -13.49 -1.58
N TYR A 105 -1.21 -14.74 -1.35
CA TYR A 105 -1.85 -15.16 -0.11
C TYR A 105 -0.94 -14.82 1.06
N GLY A 106 -1.54 -14.44 2.19
CA GLY A 106 -0.78 -14.01 3.35
C GLY A 106 0.00 -12.69 3.18
N HIS A 107 -0.17 -11.94 2.09
CA HIS A 107 0.41 -10.60 2.01
C HIS A 107 -0.57 -9.52 2.50
N PHE A 108 0.00 -8.44 3.03
CA PHE A 108 -0.68 -7.31 3.63
C PHE A 108 -0.08 -6.01 3.12
N ALA A 109 -0.92 -5.11 2.61
CA ALA A 109 -0.52 -3.77 2.23
C ALA A 109 -0.56 -2.87 3.48
N GLU A 110 0.57 -2.75 4.17
CA GLU A 110 0.78 -1.88 5.31
C GLU A 110 0.67 -0.41 4.88
N ILE A 111 -0.07 0.36 5.67
CA ILE A 111 -0.18 1.81 5.63
C ILE A 111 0.52 2.34 6.87
N ARG A 112 1.48 3.23 6.69
CA ARG A 112 2.23 3.82 7.79
C ARG A 112 2.53 5.30 7.54
N PRO A 113 2.85 6.07 8.58
CA PRO A 113 3.39 7.40 8.40
C PRO A 113 4.68 7.38 7.56
N ASP A 114 4.91 8.45 6.80
CA ASP A 114 6.19 8.69 6.14
C ASP A 114 7.33 8.93 7.16
N ILE A 115 8.55 9.17 6.67
CA ILE A 115 9.72 9.44 7.52
C ILE A 115 9.57 10.72 8.38
N HIS A 116 8.58 11.56 8.10
CA HIS A 116 8.24 12.75 8.86
C HIS A 116 7.01 12.56 9.77
N GLY A 117 6.53 11.33 9.93
CA GLY A 117 5.36 11.02 10.75
C GLY A 117 4.03 11.41 10.12
N ARG A 118 3.99 11.71 8.81
CA ARG A 118 2.75 12.08 8.13
C ARG A 118 2.08 10.88 7.50
N TRP A 119 0.82 10.67 7.83
CA TRP A 119 0.00 9.65 7.20
C TRP A 119 -0.28 9.96 5.71
N PRO A 120 -0.59 8.94 4.89
CA PRO A 120 -1.04 9.16 3.51
C PRO A 120 -2.32 9.99 3.46
N SER A 121 -2.55 10.68 2.34
CA SER A 121 -3.83 11.35 2.09
C SER A 121 -4.95 10.33 1.87
N LYS A 122 -6.19 10.71 2.17
CA LYS A 122 -7.38 9.90 1.87
C LYS A 122 -7.46 9.53 0.39
N GLU A 123 -7.09 10.43 -0.51
CA GLU A 123 -7.03 10.15 -1.95
C GLU A 123 -6.06 8.99 -2.28
N ARG A 124 -4.89 8.93 -1.64
CA ARG A 124 -3.94 7.82 -1.81
C ARG A 124 -4.55 6.50 -1.33
N ILE A 125 -5.27 6.54 -0.20
CA ILE A 125 -5.97 5.36 0.31
C ILE A 125 -7.07 4.90 -0.65
N GLU A 126 -7.84 5.81 -1.23
CA GLU A 126 -8.85 5.47 -2.24
C GLU A 126 -8.24 4.88 -3.51
N ARG A 127 -7.08 5.38 -3.96
CA ARG A 127 -6.32 4.76 -5.06
C ARG A 127 -5.85 3.35 -4.72
N LEU A 128 -5.42 3.12 -3.47
CA LEU A 128 -5.08 1.79 -2.97
C LEU A 128 -6.29 0.85 -2.98
N LYS A 129 -7.43 1.27 -2.43
CA LYS A 129 -8.68 0.49 -2.45
C LYS A 129 -9.09 0.10 -3.87
N LYS A 130 -9.04 1.05 -4.81
CA LYS A 130 -9.32 0.81 -6.24
C LYS A 130 -8.34 -0.17 -6.87
N PHE A 131 -7.04 -0.05 -6.58
CA PHE A 131 -6.02 -0.98 -7.09
C PHE A 131 -6.22 -2.40 -6.56
N LEU A 132 -6.45 -2.53 -5.25
CA LEU A 132 -6.73 -3.80 -4.57
C LEU A 132 -8.11 -4.36 -4.91
N LYS A 133 -8.99 -3.54 -5.51
CA LYS A 133 -10.39 -3.86 -5.81
C LYS A 133 -11.11 -4.35 -4.56
N THR A 134 -10.99 -3.59 -3.47
CA THR A 134 -11.57 -3.92 -2.17
C THR A 134 -12.45 -2.79 -1.67
N ASP A 135 -13.60 -3.15 -1.12
CA ASP A 135 -14.49 -2.24 -0.39
C ASP A 135 -14.31 -2.37 1.12
N ALA A 136 -13.44 -3.29 1.56
CA ALA A 136 -13.12 -3.46 2.98
C ALA A 136 -12.38 -2.23 3.52
N GLU A 137 -12.57 -1.97 4.81
CA GLU A 137 -11.79 -0.99 5.55
C GLU A 137 -10.42 -1.56 5.98
N PRO A 138 -9.40 -0.72 6.19
CA PRO A 138 -8.12 -1.17 6.68
C PRO A 138 -8.23 -1.64 8.13
N VAL A 139 -7.46 -2.65 8.49
CA VAL A 139 -7.51 -3.32 9.78
C VAL A 139 -6.13 -3.43 10.40
N TRP A 140 -6.06 -3.66 11.71
CA TRP A 140 -4.83 -4.10 12.36
C TRP A 140 -4.60 -5.59 12.10
N CYS A 141 -3.36 -5.95 11.78
CA CYS A 141 -2.94 -7.31 11.47
C CYS A 141 -1.55 -7.58 12.06
N GLU A 142 -1.33 -8.78 12.59
CA GLU A 142 0.01 -9.22 12.97
C GLU A 142 0.82 -9.57 11.72
N ILE A 143 2.09 -9.17 11.71
CA ILE A 143 3.03 -9.34 10.59
C ILE A 143 4.39 -9.82 11.11
N TRP A 144 5.21 -10.40 10.23
CA TRP A 144 6.62 -10.72 10.52
C TRP A 144 7.55 -9.49 10.39
#